data_AF-A0A5R2N5C8-F1
#
_entry.id   AF-A0A5R2N5C8-F1
#
_cell.length_a   1.000
_cell.length_b   1.000
_cell.length_c   1.000
_cell.angle_alpha   90.00
_cell.angle_beta   90.00
_cell.angle_gamma   90.00
#
_symmetry.space_group_name_H-M   'P 1'
#
loop_
_entity.id
_entity.type
_entity.pdbx_description
1 polymer ?
#
loop_
_entity_poly.entity_id
_entity_poly.type
_entity_poly.pdbx_seq_one_letter_code
_entity_poly.pdbx_strand_id
1 'polypeptide(L)' 'MADSPEIVGSLEDVSKAYSAILCDVWGVVHNGEWHFPVAAKALAQARAAKVPVVLITNSPRRSADVIAQMNAIGVPA' A
#
# COMPACT_ATOMS: atom_id res chain seq x y z
N MET A 1 -5.54 34.71 -8.96
CA MET A 1 -4.64 33.64 -9.45
C MET A 1 -5.06 32.38 -8.71
N ALA A 2 -5.30 31.27 -9.40
CA ALA A 2 -5.56 30.02 -8.71
C ALA A 2 -4.26 29.59 -8.01
N ASP A 3 -4.34 29.24 -6.73
CA ASP A 3 -3.20 28.66 -6.03
C ASP A 3 -2.76 27.37 -6.73
N SER A 4 -1.45 27.13 -6.75
CA SER A 4 -0.90 25.90 -7.31
C SER A 4 -1.28 24.71 -6.42
N PRO A 5 -1.55 23.52 -6.98
CA PRO A 5 -1.88 22.36 -6.18
C PRO A 5 -0.73 22.00 -5.24
N GLU A 6 -1.08 21.58 -4.03
CA GLU A 6 -0.10 21.07 -3.07
C GLU A 6 0.57 19.81 -3.62
N ILE A 7 1.90 19.79 -3.62
CA ILE A 7 2.68 18.63 -4.06
C ILE A 7 2.82 17.68 -2.88
N VAL A 8 2.26 16.49 -3.03
CA VAL A 8 2.40 15.40 -2.05
C VAL A 8 3.79 14.76 -2.20
N GLY A 9 4.62 14.81 -1.17
CA GLY A 9 5.95 14.21 -1.16
C GLY A 9 5.94 12.73 -0.75
N SER A 10 4.98 12.33 0.08
CA SER A 10 4.86 10.97 0.58
C SER A 10 3.43 10.59 0.96
N LEU A 11 3.18 9.30 1.18
CA LEU A 11 1.90 8.83 1.72
C LEU A 11 1.62 9.40 3.12
N GLU A 12 2.66 9.63 3.93
CA GLU A 12 2.51 10.14 5.30
C GLU A 12 1.85 11.52 5.33
N ASP A 13 2.23 12.38 4.38
CA ASP A 13 1.77 13.77 4.25
C ASP A 13 0.23 13.86 4.18
N VAL A 14 -0.40 12.85 3.57
CA VAL A 14 -1.84 12.86 3.30
C VAL A 14 -2.63 11.80 4.06
N SER A 15 -1.98 10.74 4.56
CA SER A 15 -2.65 9.58 5.16
C SER A 15 -3.60 9.93 6.33
N LYS A 16 -3.25 10.92 7.15
CA LYS A 16 -4.04 11.34 8.32
C LYS A 16 -5.35 12.05 7.96
N ALA A 17 -5.48 12.55 6.73
CA ALA A 17 -6.70 13.16 6.24
C ALA A 17 -7.77 12.12 5.82
N TYR A 18 -7.40 10.83 5.78
CA TYR A 18 -8.29 9.76 5.32
C TYR A 18 -8.61 8.77 6.43
N SER A 19 -9.84 8.24 6.40
CA SER A 19 -10.29 7.25 7.38
C SER A 19 -9.76 5.83 7.11
N ALA A 20 -9.25 5.57 5.89
CA ALA A 20 -8.65 4.31 5.48
C ALA A 20 -7.86 4.49 4.17
N ILE A 21 -7.00 3.52 3.86
CA ILE A 21 -6.27 3.40 2.60
C ILE A 21 -6.71 2.13 1.89
N LEU A 22 -7.17 2.29 0.64
CA LEU A 22 -7.38 1.18 -0.28
C LEU A 22 -6.19 1.15 -1.25
N CYS A 23 -5.30 0.20 -1.08
CA CYS A 23 -4.03 0.14 -1.81
C CYS A 23 -4.06 -0.98 -2.85
N ASP A 24 -3.69 -0.66 -4.09
CA ASP A 24 -3.44 -1.67 -5.11
C ASP A 24 -2.20 -2.52 -4.76
N VAL A 25 -2.04 -3.66 -5.41
CA VAL A 25 -1.01 -4.66 -5.12
C VAL A 25 0.00 -4.78 -6.24
N TRP A 26 -0.43 -5.10 -7.47
CA TRP A 26 0.47 -5.33 -8.60
C TRP A 26 1.00 -4.00 -9.14
N GLY A 27 2.32 -3.84 -9.16
CA GLY A 27 2.96 -2.58 -9.54
C GLY A 27 3.01 -1.51 -8.43
N VAL A 28 2.38 -1.77 -7.27
CA VAL A 28 2.38 -0.86 -6.11
C VAL A 28 3.10 -1.46 -4.91
N VAL A 29 2.76 -2.70 -4.54
CA VAL A 29 3.39 -3.43 -3.43
C VAL A 29 4.47 -4.38 -3.96
N HIS A 30 4.24 -5.00 -5.12
CA HIS A 30 5.17 -5.95 -5.72
C HIS A 30 5.00 -6.09 -7.24
N ASN A 31 5.95 -6.72 -7.90
CA ASN A 31 5.87 -7.07 -9.33
C ASN A 31 5.58 -8.56 -9.61
N GLY A 32 5.45 -9.38 -8.56
CA GLY A 32 5.19 -10.82 -8.67
C GLY A 32 6.45 -11.69 -8.48
N GLU A 33 7.64 -11.08 -8.48
CA GLU A 33 8.92 -11.74 -8.20
C GLU A 33 9.52 -11.25 -6.88
N TRP A 34 9.41 -9.95 -6.58
CA TRP A 34 9.82 -9.35 -5.32
C TRP A 34 8.90 -8.18 -4.91
N HIS A 35 8.87 -7.86 -3.62
CA HIS A 35 8.17 -6.68 -3.11
C HIS A 35 8.97 -5.38 -3.27
N PHE A 36 8.28 -4.24 -3.18
CA PHE A 36 8.88 -2.91 -3.13
C PHE A 36 9.00 -2.44 -1.66
N PRO A 37 10.22 -2.40 -1.07
CA PRO A 37 10.40 -2.14 0.35
C PRO A 37 9.87 -0.77 0.81
N VAL A 38 9.97 0.26 -0.05
CA VAL A 38 9.50 1.61 0.26
C VAL A 38 7.97 1.65 0.38
N ALA A 39 7.26 0.94 -0.51
CA ALA A 39 5.81 0.83 -0.45
C ALA A 39 5.37 0.07 0.81
N ALA A 40 5.99 -1.08 1.09
CA ALA A 40 5.70 -1.86 2.30
C ALA A 40 5.94 -1.04 3.58
N LYS A 41 7.04 -0.27 3.64
CA LYS A 41 7.35 0.63 4.76
C LYS A 41 6.27 1.71 4.92
N ALA A 42 5.84 2.36 3.84
CA ALA A 42 4.83 3.41 3.90
C ALA A 42 3.48 2.89 4.43
N LEU A 43 3.05 1.70 3.98
CA LEU A 43 1.83 1.07 4.47
C LEU A 43 1.95 0.62 5.94
N ALA A 44 3.12 0.11 6.34
CA ALA A 44 3.38 -0.23 7.73
C ALA A 44 3.35 1.02 8.65
N GLN A 45 3.90 2.14 8.19
CA GLN A 45 3.83 3.41 8.92
C GLN A 45 2.40 3.93 9.04
N ALA A 46 1.60 3.84 7.97
CA ALA A 46 0.18 4.21 8.02
C ALA A 46 -0.60 3.35 9.03
N ARG A 47 -0.37 2.03 9.04
CA ARG A 47 -0.96 1.12 10.03
C ARG A 47 -0.51 1.45 11.46
N ALA A 48 0.77 1.76 11.67
CA ALA A 48 1.29 2.17 12.97
C ALA A 48 0.64 3.50 13.45
N ALA A 49 0.32 4.38 12.51
CA ALA A 49 -0.45 5.61 12.75
C ALA A 49 -1.98 5.36 12.90
N LYS A 50 -2.41 4.10 13.03
CA LYS A 50 -3.81 3.66 13.17
C LYS A 50 -4.71 3.98 11.97
N VAL A 51 -4.14 4.20 10.78
CA VAL A 51 -4.89 4.28 9.54
C VAL A 51 -5.15 2.85 9.04
N PRO A 52 -6.41 2.40 8.88
CA PRO A 52 -6.71 1.11 8.29
C PRO A 52 -6.16 1.01 6.87
N VAL A 53 -5.48 -0.09 6.55
CA VAL A 53 -4.96 -0.39 5.21
C VAL A 53 -5.62 -1.66 4.70
N VAL A 54 -6.29 -1.57 3.56
CA VAL A 54 -6.88 -2.71 2.85
C VAL A 54 -6.21 -2.83 1.50
N LEU A 55 -5.62 -3.99 1.23
CA LEU A 55 -5.07 -4.30 -0.08
C LEU A 55 -6.20 -4.77 -0.99
N ILE A 56 -6.39 -4.10 -2.12
CA ILE A 56 -7.40 -4.44 -3.13
C ILE A 56 -6.67 -4.79 -4.41
N THR A 57 -6.97 -5.96 -4.98
CA THR A 57 -6.31 -6.43 -6.21
C THR A 57 -7.31 -7.07 -7.15
N ASN A 58 -7.07 -6.91 -8.45
CA ASN A 58 -7.79 -7.61 -9.51
C ASN A 58 -7.30 -9.06 -9.72
N SER A 59 -6.44 -9.59 -8.84
CA SER A 59 -6.08 -11.01 -8.87
C SER A 59 -7.34 -11.87 -8.86
N PRO A 60 -7.51 -12.84 -9.78
CA PRO A 60 -8.65 -13.74 -9.79
C PRO A 60 -8.58 -14.79 -8.66
N ARG A 61 -7.43 -14.89 -7.99
CA ARG A 61 -7.21 -15.83 -6.88
C ARG A 61 -7.87 -15.36 -5.59
N ARG A 62 -8.17 -16.30 -4.69
CA ARG A 62 -8.73 -15.99 -3.37
C ARG A 62 -7.68 -15.33 -2.48
N SER A 63 -8.13 -14.61 -1.46
CA SER A 63 -7.27 -13.84 -0.56
C SER A 63 -6.18 -14.69 0.09
N ALA A 64 -6.49 -15.93 0.49
CA ALA A 64 -5.51 -16.84 1.08
C ALA A 64 -4.32 -17.12 0.15
N ASP A 65 -4.58 -17.34 -1.15
CA ASP A 65 -3.53 -17.62 -2.13
C ASP A 65 -2.71 -16.37 -2.48
N VAL A 66 -3.36 -15.20 -2.46
CA VAL A 66 -2.67 -13.90 -2.63
C VAL A 66 -1.73 -13.66 -1.45
N ILE A 67 -2.20 -13.84 -0.22
CA ILE A 67 -1.39 -13.69 1.00
C ILE A 67 -0.21 -14.66 0.98
N ALA A 68 -0.43 -15.92 0.63
CA ALA A 68 0.64 -16.91 0.54
C ALA A 68 1.73 -16.51 -0.47
N GLN A 69 1.34 -16.02 -1.65
CA GLN A 69 2.31 -15.51 -2.62
C GLN A 69 3.06 -14.28 -2.10
N MET A 70 2.33 -13.31 -1.52
CA MET A 70 2.93 -12.10 -0.97
C MET A 70 3.99 -12.42 0.09
N ASN A 71 3.71 -13.38 0.96
CA ASN A 71 4.68 -13.86 1.94
C ASN A 71 5.90 -14.52 1.26
N ALA A 72 5.67 -15.35 0.23
CA ALA A 72 6.74 -16.04 -0.48
C ALA A 72 7.70 -15.08 -1.22
N ILE A 73 7.20 -13.95 -1.72
CA ILE A 73 8.00 -12.91 -2.39
C ILE A 73 8.54 -11.83 -1.44
N GLY A 74 8.37 -12.04 -0.13
CA GLY A 74 8.99 -11.23 0.93
C GLY A 74 8.22 -9.99 1.38
N VAL A 75 6.93 -9.87 1.10
CA VAL A 75 6.11 -8.78 1.67
C VAL A 75 5.97 -8.98 3.18
N PRO A 76 6.34 -8.01 4.03
CA PRO A 76 6.21 -8.12 5.48
C PRO A 76 4.74 -8.03 5.93
N ALA A 77 4.46 -8.62 7.10
CA ALA A 77 3.14 -8.59 7.75
C ALA A 77 2.79 -7.23 8.39
#